data_AF-A0A970WLT1-F1
#
_entry.id   AF-A0A970WLT1-F1
#
_cell.length_a   1.000
_cell.length_b   1.000
_cell.length_c   1.000
_cell.angle_alpha   90.00
_cell.angle_beta   90.00
_cell.angle_gamma   90.00
#
_symmetry.space_group_name_H-M   'P 1'
#
loop_
_entity.id
_entity.type
_entity.pdbx_description
1 polymer ?
#
loop_
_entity_poly.entity_id
_entity_poly.type
_entity_poly.pdbx_seq_one_letter_code
_entity_poly.pdbx_strand_id
1 'polypeptide(L)' 'MQLDTLTTFFMWCTVIDGALLVLWTVVFLFAPDLVYRTQSRWFPIPRQTFDVVMYGFLGLFKILFLVFNLVPYLALLIVG' A
#
# COMPACT_ATOMS: atom_id res chain seq x y z
N MET A 1 23.38 -16.89 3.23
CA MET A 1 22.78 -15.54 3.07
C MET A 1 22.72 -14.95 4.47
N GLN A 2 23.43 -13.84 4.71
CA GLN A 2 23.53 -13.27 6.06
C GLN A 2 22.16 -12.69 6.45
N LEU A 3 21.71 -12.91 7.69
CA LEU A 3 20.46 -12.33 8.22
C LEU A 3 20.40 -10.81 8.00
N ASP A 4 21.56 -10.15 7.98
CA ASP A 4 21.73 -8.73 7.66
C ASP A 4 21.22 -8.36 6.25
N THR A 5 21.50 -9.20 5.25
CA THR A 5 21.02 -8.98 3.87
C THR A 5 19.51 -9.08 3.79
N LEU A 6 18.93 -10.07 4.50
CA LEU A 6 17.48 -10.29 4.50
C LEU A 6 16.75 -9.17 5.27
N THR A 7 17.32 -8.73 6.39
CA THR A 7 16.81 -7.60 7.19
C THR A 7 16.82 -6.31 6.39
N THR A 8 17.91 -6.03 5.68
CA THR A 8 18.03 -4.86 4.80
C THR A 8 17.04 -4.92 3.63
N PHE A 9 16.83 -6.10 3.05
CA PHE A 9 15.82 -6.30 2.00
C PHE A 9 14.41 -5.97 2.51
N PHE A 10 13.97 -6.59 3.60
CA PHE A 10 12.64 -6.33 4.17
C PHE A 10 12.48 -4.89 4.70
N MET A 11 13.56 -4.24 5.13
CA MET A 11 13.56 -2.80 5.46
C MET A 11 13.16 -1.98 4.23
N TRP A 12 13.83 -2.16 3.09
CA TRP A 12 13.54 -1.40 1.88
C TRP A 12 12.16 -1.74 1.31
N CYS A 13 11.72 -3.00 1.36
CA CYS A 13 10.36 -3.37 0.99
C CYS A 13 9.33 -2.64 1.86
N THR A 14 9.55 -2.57 3.18
CA THR A 14 8.68 -1.83 4.10
C THR A 14 8.66 -0.33 3.79
N VAL A 15 9.81 0.27 3.49
CA VAL A 15 9.90 1.70 3.14
C VAL A 15 9.15 2.00 1.84
N ILE A 16 9.39 1.21 0.79
CA ILE A 16 8.81 1.44 -0.54
C ILE A 16 7.29 1.21 -0.52
N ASP A 17 6.84 0.05 -0.01
CA ASP A 17 5.42 -0.27 0.02
C ASP A 17 4.64 0.61 1.01
N GLY A 18 5.28 0.99 2.13
CA GLY A 18 4.75 1.96 3.07
C GLY A 18 4.57 3.35 2.43
N ALA A 19 5.58 3.82 1.69
CA ALA A 19 5.50 5.08 0.96
C ALA A 19 4.40 5.06 -0.11
N LEU A 20 4.25 3.96 -0.85
CA LEU A 20 3.16 3.77 -1.81
C LEU A 20 1.79 3.79 -1.13
N LEU A 21 1.66 3.14 0.03
CA LEU A 21 0.40 3.10 0.79
C LEU A 21 0.02 4.50 1.28
N VAL A 22 0.99 5.24 1.80
CA VAL A 22 0.79 6.63 2.25
C VAL A 22 0.45 7.52 1.06
N LEU A 23 1.17 7.41 -0.05
CA LEU A 23 0.92 8.19 -1.27
C LEU A 23 -0.52 7.98 -1.74
N TRP A 24 -0.96 6.74 -1.91
CA TRP A 24 -2.32 6.44 -2.35
C TRP A 24 -3.38 6.93 -1.36
N THR A 25 -3.12 6.77 -0.06
CA THR A 25 -4.02 7.27 0.99
C THR A 25 -4.16 8.79 0.95
N VAL A 26 -3.04 9.52 0.82
CA VAL A 26 -3.00 10.98 0.73
C VAL A 26 -3.69 11.46 -0.54
N VAL A 27 -3.37 10.87 -1.69
CA VAL A 27 -3.99 11.22 -2.97
C VAL A 27 -5.50 11.02 -2.93
N PHE A 28 -5.98 9.93 -2.33
CA PHE A 28 -7.41 9.68 -2.20
C PHE A 28 -8.10 10.62 -1.19
N LEU A 29 -7.41 11.02 -0.12
CA LEU A 29 -7.95 11.94 0.88
C LEU A 29 -8.05 13.38 0.38
N PHE A 30 -7.00 13.89 -0.29
CA PHE A 30 -6.93 15.30 -0.70
C PHE A 30 -7.49 15.56 -2.10
N ALA A 31 -7.51 14.54 -2.97
CA ALA A 31 -7.89 14.71 -4.37
C ALA A 31 -8.83 13.60 -4.90
N PRO A 32 -9.88 13.18 -4.16
CA PRO A 32 -10.72 12.05 -4.55
C PRO A 32 -11.39 12.26 -5.92
N ASP A 33 -11.80 13.50 -6.23
CA ASP A 33 -12.43 13.82 -7.52
C ASP A 33 -11.46 13.78 -8.70
N LEU A 34 -10.17 14.11 -8.49
CA LEU A 34 -9.16 14.01 -9.53
C LEU A 34 -8.89 12.55 -9.88
N VAL A 35 -8.77 11.68 -8.87
CA VAL A 35 -8.58 10.23 -9.05
C VAL A 35 -9.80 9.62 -9.73
N TYR A 36 -11.01 9.95 -9.26
CA TYR A 36 -12.24 9.48 -9.90
C TYR A 36 -12.32 9.93 -11.35
N ARG A 37 -12.02 11.19 -11.67
CA ARG A 37 -12.11 11.71 -13.04
C ARG A 37 -11.10 11.07 -13.98
N THR A 38 -9.87 10.80 -13.52
CA THR A 38 -8.87 10.12 -14.34
C THR A 38 -9.22 8.65 -14.54
N GLN A 39 -9.63 7.94 -13.49
CA GLN A 39 -10.01 6.52 -13.60
C GLN A 39 -11.31 6.31 -14.37
N SER A 40 -12.29 7.20 -14.22
CA SER A 40 -13.57 7.15 -14.94
C SER A 40 -13.42 7.27 -16.46
N ARG A 41 -12.33 7.91 -16.94
CA ARG A 41 -11.99 7.94 -18.38
C ARG A 41 -11.58 6.57 -18.93
N TRP A 42 -11.00 5.71 -18.09
CA TRP A 42 -10.55 4.37 -18.48
C TRP A 42 -11.65 3.35 -18.24
N PHE A 43 -12.38 3.49 -17.14
CA PHE A 43 -13.46 2.60 -16.73
C PHE A 43 -14.67 3.44 -16.31
N PRO A 44 -15.77 3.45 -17.09
CA PRO A 44 -16.98 4.18 -16.71
C PRO A 44 -17.70 3.42 -15.59
N ILE A 45 -17.38 3.75 -14.34
CA ILE A 45 -18.00 3.20 -13.14
C ILE A 45 -18.67 4.30 -12.30
N PRO A 46 -19.82 4.03 -11.66
CA PRO A 46 -20.46 4.97 -10.75
C PRO A 46 -19.56 5.33 -9.57
N ARG A 47 -19.68 6.57 -9.07
CA ARG A 47 -18.86 7.07 -7.95
C ARG A 47 -18.93 6.20 -6.69
N GLN A 48 -20.11 5.76 -6.30
CA GLN A 48 -20.28 4.86 -5.15
C GLN A 48 -19.51 3.55 -5.32
N THR A 49 -19.55 2.94 -6.50
CA THR A 49 -18.80 1.71 -6.78
C THR A 49 -17.31 1.96 -6.76
N PHE A 50 -16.86 3.08 -7.33
CA PHE A 50 -15.45 3.49 -7.29
C PHE A 50 -14.94 3.66 -5.86
N ASP A 51 -15.68 4.35 -5.00
CA ASP A 51 -15.28 4.60 -3.60
C ASP A 51 -15.17 3.28 -2.83
N VAL A 52 -16.10 2.34 -3.02
CA VAL A 52 -16.04 1.00 -2.41
C VAL A 52 -14.83 0.20 -2.89
N VAL A 53 -14.56 0.22 -4.20
CA VAL A 53 -13.41 -0.49 -4.78
C VAL A 53 -12.09 0.11 -4.31
N MET A 54 -11.97 1.44 -4.26
CA MET A 54 -10.77 2.11 -3.78
C MET A 54 -10.54 1.89 -2.28
N TYR A 55 -11.59 1.92 -1.47
CA TYR A 55 -11.50 1.58 -0.05
C TYR A 55 -11.05 0.12 0.13
N GLY A 56 -11.63 -0.81 -0.62
CA GLY A 56 -11.22 -2.21 -0.63
C GLY A 56 -9.78 -2.42 -1.07
N PHE A 57 -9.34 -1.71 -2.12
CA PHE A 57 -7.97 -1.72 -2.62
C PHE A 57 -6.98 -1.22 -1.57
N LEU A 58 -7.24 -0.07 -0.94
CA LEU A 58 -6.41 0.48 0.14
C LEU A 58 -6.36 -0.47 1.34
N GLY A 59 -7.51 -1.05 1.72
CA GLY A 59 -7.59 -2.03 2.80
C GLY A 59 -6.77 -3.29 2.52
N LEU A 60 -6.91 -3.86 1.32
CA LEU A 60 -6.15 -5.03 0.89
C LEU A 60 -4.65 -4.73 0.83
N PHE A 61 -4.28 -3.61 0.21
CA PHE A 61 -2.87 -3.20 0.11
C PHE A 61 -2.25 -2.98 1.49
N LYS A 62 -3.00 -2.40 2.44
CA LYS A 62 -2.57 -2.26 3.84
C LYS A 62 -2.34 -3.62 4.51
N ILE A 63 -3.23 -4.60 4.30
CA ILE A 63 -3.06 -5.96 4.86
C ILE A 63 -1.83 -6.63 4.26
N LEU A 64 -1.66 -6.57 2.94
CA LEU A 64 -0.50 -7.16 2.26
C LEU A 64 0.80 -6.54 2.75
N PHE A 65 0.85 -5.20 2.85
CA PHE A 65 1.98 -4.47 3.42
C PHE A 65 2.34 -4.94 4.83
N LEU A 66 1.34 -5.07 5.72
CA LEU A 66 1.58 -5.50 7.09
C LEU A 66 2.10 -6.95 7.16
N VAL A 67 1.42 -7.87 6.47
CA VAL A 67 1.70 -9.31 6.59
C VAL A 67 2.98 -9.71 5.86
N PHE A 68 3.26 -9.13 4.69
CA PHE A 68 4.38 -9.55 3.84
C PHE A 68 5.63 -8.69 3.96
N ASN A 69 5.54 -7.46 4.47
CA ASN A 69 6.71 -6.58 4.61
C ASN A 69 7.02 -6.24 6.06
N LEU A 70 6.09 -5.56 6.74
CA LEU A 70 6.37 -5.03 8.08
C LEU A 70 6.55 -6.13 9.12
N VAL A 71 5.66 -7.13 9.15
CA VAL A 71 5.75 -8.24 10.12
C VAL A 71 7.03 -9.06 9.94
N PRO A 72 7.42 -9.48 8.72
CA PRO A 72 8.70 -10.18 8.51
C PRO A 72 9.92 -9.33 8.86
N TYR A 73 9.90 -8.03 8.55
CA TYR A 73 10.97 -7.11 8.96
C TYR A 73 11.11 -7.05 10.49
N LEU A 74 10.00 -6.88 11.21
CA LEU A 74 10.00 -6.85 12.67
C LEU A 74 10.44 -8.20 13.26
N ALA A 75 10.01 -9.31 12.68
CA ALA A 75 10.45 -10.64 13.11
C ALA A 75 11.97 -10.80 12.96
N LEU A 76 12.55 -10.33 11.86
CA LEU A 76 14.00 -10.36 11.66
C LEU A 76 14.75 -9.46 12.65
N LEU A 77 14.21 -8.29 12.99
CA LEU A 77 14.79 -7.43 14.03
C LEU A 77 14.72 -8.01 15.45
N ILE A 78 13.78 -8.92 15.72
CA ILE A 78 13.64 -9.57 17.02
C ILE A 78 14.57 -10.79 17.12
N VAL A 79 14.78 -11.51 16.01
CA VAL A 79 15.56 -12.75 15.97
C VAL A 79 17.04 -12.51 15.68
N GLY A 80 17.38 -11.50 14.88
CA GLY A 80 18.75 -11.09 14.56
C GLY A 80 19.37 -10.26 15.67
#